data_AF-A0A9D2EEW8-F1
#
_entry.id   AF-A0A9D2EEW8-F1
#
_cell.length_a   1.000
_cell.length_b   1.000
_cell.length_c   1.000
_cell.angle_alpha   90.00
_cell.angle_beta   90.00
_cell.angle_gamma   90.00
#
_symmetry.space_group_name_H-M   'P 1'
#
loop_
_entity.id
_entity.type
_entity.pdbx_description
1 polymer ?
#
loop_
_entity_poly.entity_id
_entity_poly.type
_entity_poly.pdbx_seq_one_letter_code
_entity_poly.pdbx_strand_id
1 'polypeptide(L)'
;MDDEFKIILKHPDLAEALGPTQADGVLSWPRHEKAIVRTYTVRRWDEAAGELDVDFVNHGVGPATSWANRVQVGERIQIAGPKMSFGHPRGADWVLIAGDETALPAIGRWLEEWPAGTPAQVFIEIGTPSDRQELLIPDGVQVTWLSRDGAEPGTTTLLVDAVRTATWWPGTAFAWAAGEAISLTPLRRWLRQEKQLSREQLDITGYWRRQEVVVSTDDPSMPDLEATESSAHQMHELAEVLHGFAVRVAVTVGVVDALSRRPLTLTEPVAATGTDRTGLFRLLRYLGALEVAEQDQDGRYALTALGRVLEEEHIAEMLHLDRIHGHRTVAGALALLSTVRTGRGDHARWFGTGLEELVAADPGLLDSRVAHDAEEAGYVAGAIASAAALDGVASVLLAGRGSGVVAEELVERRPEVTATILAMPSELTALQRRHAPHPRIRHRPGSLLGAPAETADAVLLTDLLTGLADEDAVHVLRQAAAGLNPNGRVLVFGDILDPAEADEHDYEDDLLAFALTGGGLRDQDETGALIAGAGLREVGRSTISWGYPLLALAPVDG
;
A
#
# COMPACT_ATOMS: atom_id res chain seq x y z
N MET A 1 17.38 34.03 -13.96
CA MET A 1 16.04 33.61 -13.50
C MET A 1 15.76 32.26 -14.15
N ASP A 2 15.06 31.34 -13.49
CA ASP A 2 15.01 29.93 -13.88
C ASP A 2 14.19 29.67 -15.15
N ASP A 3 14.84 29.82 -16.30
CA ASP A 3 14.31 29.40 -17.60
C ASP A 3 14.54 27.90 -17.77
N GLU A 4 13.55 27.10 -17.34
CA GLU A 4 13.59 25.66 -17.52
C GLU A 4 13.21 25.25 -18.96
N PHE A 5 14.01 24.36 -19.54
CA PHE A 5 13.71 23.70 -20.80
C PHE A 5 13.94 22.19 -20.65
N LYS A 6 13.42 21.42 -21.60
CA LYS A 6 13.56 19.97 -21.63
C LYS A 6 14.61 19.58 -22.66
N ILE A 7 15.53 18.70 -22.29
CA ILE A 7 16.41 17.95 -23.19
C ILE A 7 15.78 16.57 -23.38
N ILE A 8 15.65 16.15 -24.63
CA ILE A 8 15.15 14.83 -25.00
C ILE A 8 16.34 13.97 -25.41
N LEU A 9 16.58 12.92 -24.62
CA LEU A 9 17.69 12.00 -24.81
C LEU A 9 17.21 10.77 -25.57
N LYS A 10 18.11 10.23 -26.40
CA LYS A 10 17.86 8.99 -27.15
C LYS A 10 17.96 7.79 -26.21
N HIS A 11 16.93 6.95 -26.19
CA HIS A 11 16.99 5.65 -25.52
C HIS A 11 17.97 4.73 -26.27
N PRO A 12 18.81 3.92 -25.58
CA PRO A 12 19.78 3.03 -26.23
C PRO A 12 19.16 2.11 -27.31
N ASP A 13 17.97 1.58 -27.05
CA ASP A 13 17.24 0.69 -27.98
C ASP A 13 16.57 1.39 -29.16
N LEU A 14 16.60 2.72 -29.21
CA LEU A 14 15.92 3.49 -30.25
C LEU A 14 16.92 4.10 -31.23
N ALA A 15 16.53 4.12 -32.51
CA ALA A 15 17.34 4.76 -33.56
C ALA A 15 17.40 6.28 -33.38
N GLU A 16 16.31 6.89 -32.91
CA GLU A 16 16.17 8.34 -32.68
C GLU A 16 15.48 8.63 -31.35
N ALA A 17 15.66 9.84 -30.83
CA ALA A 17 15.00 10.27 -29.60
C ALA A 17 13.49 10.50 -29.82
N LEU A 18 12.67 10.13 -28.83
CA LEU A 18 11.22 10.34 -28.87
C LEU A 18 10.87 11.75 -28.38
N GLY A 19 10.98 12.74 -29.26
CA GLY A 19 10.61 14.12 -28.99
C GLY A 19 9.11 14.41 -29.14
N PRO A 20 8.62 15.52 -28.54
CA PRO A 20 7.25 15.96 -28.75
C PRO A 20 7.02 16.45 -30.18
N THR A 21 5.79 16.35 -30.66
CA THR A 21 5.34 17.08 -31.86
C THR A 21 4.69 18.41 -31.45
N GLN A 22 4.69 19.39 -32.34
CA GLN A 22 4.06 20.69 -32.07
C GLN A 22 2.94 20.95 -33.08
N ALA A 23 1.75 21.28 -32.57
CA ALA A 23 0.62 21.75 -33.34
C ALA A 23 -0.07 22.90 -32.58
N ASP A 24 -0.38 23.99 -33.27
CA ASP A 24 -1.07 25.18 -32.71
C ASP A 24 -0.45 25.74 -31.42
N GLY A 25 0.89 25.71 -31.33
CA GLY A 25 1.63 26.19 -30.15
C GLY A 25 1.62 25.24 -28.95
N VAL A 26 1.01 24.06 -29.07
CA VAL A 26 0.96 23.03 -28.02
C VAL A 26 1.93 21.89 -28.35
N LEU A 27 2.75 21.52 -27.37
CA LEU A 27 3.60 20.34 -27.44
C LEU A 27 2.79 19.09 -27.06
N SER A 28 2.75 18.12 -27.97
CA SER A 28 2.19 16.78 -27.72
C SER A 28 3.33 15.81 -27.44
N TRP A 29 3.45 15.37 -26.20
CA TRP A 29 4.50 14.47 -25.75
C TRP A 29 4.16 13.01 -26.08
N PRO A 30 5.14 12.20 -26.53
CA PRO A 30 4.94 10.77 -26.70
C PRO A 30 4.67 10.10 -25.34
N ARG A 31 3.67 9.22 -25.31
CA ARG A 31 3.35 8.38 -24.13
C ARG A 31 3.99 7.01 -24.32
N HIS A 32 5.30 6.94 -24.12
CA HIS A 32 6.09 5.71 -24.26
C HIS A 32 7.12 5.66 -23.13
N GLU A 33 7.26 4.50 -22.48
CA GLU A 33 8.23 4.29 -21.39
C GLU A 33 9.69 4.63 -21.77
N LYS A 34 10.06 4.45 -23.05
CA LYS A 34 11.40 4.74 -23.59
C LYS A 34 11.63 6.22 -23.90
N ALA A 35 10.67 7.11 -23.62
CA ALA A 35 10.85 8.55 -23.80
C ALA A 35 11.67 9.15 -22.63
N ILE A 36 12.96 9.43 -22.87
CA ILE A 36 13.85 9.99 -21.86
C ILE A 36 13.86 11.52 -21.97
N VAL A 37 13.22 12.18 -21.02
CA VAL A 37 13.17 13.66 -20.94
C VAL A 37 13.83 14.13 -19.65
N ARG A 38 14.66 15.17 -19.73
CA ARG A 38 15.33 15.78 -18.57
C ARG A 38 15.16 17.29 -18.59
N THR A 39 14.96 17.88 -17.42
CA THR A 39 14.75 19.32 -17.28
C THR A 39 16.06 19.96 -16.90
N TYR A 40 16.42 21.05 -17.59
CA TYR A 40 17.63 21.83 -17.35
C TYR A 40 17.32 23.32 -17.35
N THR A 41 18.14 24.09 -16.66
CA THR A 41 18.08 25.55 -16.67
C THR A 41 19.00 26.09 -17.76
N VAL A 42 18.53 27.08 -18.52
CA VAL A 42 19.37 27.84 -19.47
C VAL A 42 20.41 28.66 -18.70
N ARG A 43 21.70 28.36 -18.87
CA ARG A 43 22.77 29.16 -18.25
C ARG A 43 23.00 30.47 -18.99
N ARG A 44 23.10 30.42 -20.31
CA ARG A 44 23.27 31.57 -21.22
C ARG A 44 22.63 31.26 -22.57
N TRP A 45 22.05 32.29 -23.19
CA TRP A 45 21.58 32.27 -24.57
C TRP A 45 22.24 33.41 -25.35
N ASP A 46 22.92 33.09 -26.44
CA ASP A 46 23.48 34.06 -27.39
C ASP A 46 22.67 34.02 -28.68
N GLU A 47 21.78 34.99 -28.87
CA GLU A 47 20.93 35.07 -30.06
C GLU A 47 21.74 35.28 -31.35
N ALA A 48 22.86 36.01 -31.30
CA ALA A 48 23.64 36.34 -32.48
C ALA A 48 24.45 35.14 -32.97
N ALA A 49 24.99 34.35 -32.05
CA ALA A 49 25.70 33.10 -32.36
C ALA A 49 24.74 31.91 -32.54
N GLY A 50 23.52 31.99 -31.98
CA GLY A 50 22.59 30.86 -31.89
C GLY A 50 23.07 29.79 -30.90
N GLU A 51 23.79 30.20 -29.85
CA GLU A 51 24.45 29.31 -28.88
C GLU A 51 23.67 29.26 -27.55
N LEU A 52 23.50 28.05 -27.03
CA LEU A 52 22.84 27.76 -25.76
C LEU A 52 23.85 27.06 -24.84
N ASP A 53 24.13 27.66 -23.69
CA ASP A 53 24.97 27.06 -22.66
C ASP A 53 24.10 26.38 -21.60
N VAL A 54 24.50 25.16 -21.23
CA VAL A 54 23.79 24.31 -20.28
C VAL A 54 24.82 23.63 -19.39
N ASP A 55 24.67 23.80 -18.08
CA ASP A 55 25.53 23.14 -17.11
C ASP A 55 24.94 21.78 -16.71
N PHE A 56 25.80 20.77 -16.64
CA PHE A 56 25.46 19.42 -16.18
C PHE A 56 26.22 19.13 -14.89
N VAL A 57 25.48 18.86 -13.82
CA VAL A 57 26.09 18.34 -12.59
C VAL A 57 26.29 16.83 -12.73
N ASN A 58 27.50 16.37 -12.43
CA ASN A 58 27.86 14.97 -12.50
C ASN A 58 27.58 14.28 -11.15
N HIS A 59 26.40 13.69 -11.02
CA HIS A 59 26.00 12.86 -9.87
C HIS A 59 26.28 11.35 -10.10
N GLY A 60 27.29 10.99 -10.90
CA GLY A 60 27.61 9.60 -11.22
C GLY A 60 26.84 9.06 -12.42
N VAL A 61 26.20 7.91 -12.29
CA VAL A 61 25.52 7.24 -13.40
C VAL A 61 24.05 7.64 -13.44
N GLY A 62 23.59 8.06 -14.62
CA GLY A 62 22.20 8.46 -14.86
C GLY A 62 22.01 8.92 -16.30
N PRO A 63 20.78 9.02 -16.82
CA PRO A 63 20.58 9.13 -18.27
C PRO A 63 21.22 10.39 -18.88
N ALA A 64 21.13 11.51 -18.17
CA ALA A 64 21.72 12.76 -18.63
C ALA A 64 23.23 12.84 -18.41
N THR A 65 23.72 12.42 -17.24
CA THR A 65 25.15 12.42 -16.92
C THR A 65 25.94 11.48 -17.82
N SER A 66 25.38 10.30 -18.10
CA SER A 66 25.98 9.33 -19.01
C SER A 66 26.03 9.87 -20.45
N TRP A 67 24.97 10.54 -20.90
CA TRP A 67 24.96 11.23 -22.19
C TRP A 67 26.01 12.36 -22.24
N ALA A 68 26.02 13.24 -21.24
CA ALA A 68 26.92 14.40 -21.17
C ALA A 68 28.41 13.99 -21.19
N ASN A 69 28.75 12.85 -20.57
CA ASN A 69 30.11 12.32 -20.56
C ASN A 69 30.57 11.72 -21.91
N ARG A 70 29.65 11.45 -22.84
CA ARG A 70 29.97 10.74 -24.09
C ARG A 70 29.68 11.52 -25.36
N VAL A 71 28.78 12.51 -25.30
CA VAL A 71 28.38 13.30 -26.47
C VAL A 71 29.59 13.90 -27.19
N GLN A 72 29.61 13.82 -28.51
CA GLN A 72 30.66 14.36 -29.38
C GLN A 72 30.16 15.57 -30.17
N VAL A 73 31.10 16.43 -30.57
CA VAL A 73 30.81 17.57 -31.46
C VAL A 73 30.19 17.06 -32.77
N GLY A 74 29.03 17.62 -33.14
CA GLY A 74 28.27 17.25 -34.34
C GLY A 74 27.05 16.37 -34.06
N GLU A 75 26.89 15.84 -32.85
CA GLU A 75 25.67 15.15 -32.45
C GLU A 75 24.47 16.09 -32.35
N ARG A 76 23.29 15.58 -32.69
CA ARG A 76 22.02 16.32 -32.61
C ARG A 76 21.25 15.93 -31.36
N ILE A 77 20.77 16.94 -30.63
CA ILE A 77 19.81 16.77 -29.55
C ILE A 77 18.51 17.50 -29.87
N GLN A 78 17.44 17.04 -29.25
CA GLN A 78 16.16 17.74 -29.27
C GLN A 78 15.96 18.45 -27.94
N ILE A 79 15.46 19.68 -28.02
CA ILE A 79 15.10 20.47 -26.85
C ILE A 79 13.67 21.00 -27.01
N ALA A 80 13.00 21.25 -25.89
CA ALA A 80 11.67 21.85 -25.87
C ALA A 80 11.55 22.87 -24.74
N GLY A 81 11.11 24.09 -25.07
CA GLY A 81 10.98 25.21 -24.14
C GLY A 81 11.98 26.35 -24.41
N PRO A 82 12.16 27.28 -23.45
CA PRO A 82 11.45 27.34 -22.17
C PRO A 82 9.95 27.63 -22.34
N LYS A 83 9.12 27.05 -21.46
CA LYS A 83 7.65 27.25 -21.53
C LYS A 83 7.25 28.62 -20.97
N MET A 84 7.97 29.09 -19.96
CA MET A 84 7.78 30.38 -19.31
C MET A 84 9.14 30.91 -18.85
N SER A 85 9.22 32.23 -18.77
CA SER A 85 10.32 32.98 -18.18
C SER A 85 9.77 33.92 -17.12
N PHE A 86 10.30 33.88 -15.91
CA PHE A 86 9.96 34.75 -14.79
C PHE A 86 10.90 35.98 -14.69
N GLY A 87 10.60 36.95 -13.83
CA GLY A 87 11.50 38.08 -13.54
C GLY A 87 12.18 37.89 -12.19
N HIS A 88 13.05 38.83 -11.80
CA HIS A 88 13.31 39.03 -10.36
C HIS A 88 12.00 39.40 -9.64
N PRO A 89 11.84 38.99 -8.37
CA PRO A 89 10.67 39.33 -7.58
C PRO A 89 10.54 40.86 -7.44
N ARG A 90 9.30 41.36 -7.52
CA ARG A 90 8.99 42.79 -7.32
C ARG A 90 8.42 43.00 -5.91
N GLY A 91 8.83 44.09 -5.26
CA GLY A 91 8.28 44.48 -3.95
C GLY A 91 8.87 43.77 -2.74
N ALA A 92 9.97 43.03 -2.91
CA ALA A 92 10.75 42.51 -1.79
C ALA A 92 11.80 43.53 -1.36
N ASP A 93 11.94 43.74 -0.05
CA ASP A 93 12.97 44.58 0.55
C ASP A 93 14.35 43.89 0.53
N TRP A 94 14.36 42.55 0.50
CA TRP A 94 15.56 41.74 0.31
C TRP A 94 15.20 40.32 -0.17
N VAL A 95 16.19 39.59 -0.72
CA VAL A 95 15.99 38.25 -1.29
C VAL A 95 16.86 37.21 -0.58
N LEU A 96 16.29 36.06 -0.27
CA LEU A 96 17.00 34.86 0.18
C LEU A 96 17.10 33.87 -0.97
N ILE A 97 18.31 33.41 -1.28
CA ILE A 97 18.60 32.45 -2.35
C ILE A 97 19.32 31.27 -1.72
N ALA A 98 18.83 30.05 -1.92
CA ALA A 98 19.49 28.86 -1.41
C ALA A 98 19.48 27.73 -2.45
N GLY A 99 20.60 27.11 -2.73
CA GLY A 99 20.59 25.92 -3.56
C GLY A 99 21.86 25.09 -3.49
N ASP A 100 21.79 23.88 -4.03
CA ASP A 100 22.96 23.05 -4.27
C ASP A 100 23.61 23.38 -5.63
N GLU A 101 24.65 22.65 -6.01
CA GLU A 101 25.37 22.91 -7.26
C GLU A 101 24.49 22.82 -8.51
N THR A 102 23.33 22.13 -8.46
CA THR A 102 22.39 22.06 -9.59
C THR A 102 21.65 23.38 -9.80
N ALA A 103 21.57 24.23 -8.78
CA ALA A 103 20.95 25.55 -8.82
C ALA A 103 21.92 26.66 -9.28
N LEU A 104 23.23 26.39 -9.34
CA LEU A 104 24.25 27.35 -9.77
C LEU A 104 23.93 28.08 -11.08
N PRO A 105 23.41 27.42 -12.14
CA PRO A 105 23.12 28.10 -13.40
C PRO A 105 22.05 29.18 -13.24
N ALA A 106 21.00 28.87 -12.49
CA ALA A 106 19.92 29.82 -12.18
C ALA A 106 20.43 30.98 -11.32
N ILE A 107 21.22 30.67 -10.27
CA ILE A 107 21.80 31.65 -9.34
C ILE A 107 22.74 32.60 -10.09
N GLY A 108 23.68 32.06 -10.86
CA GLY A 108 24.65 32.86 -11.62
C GLY A 108 23.96 33.84 -12.55
N ARG A 109 22.98 33.38 -13.32
CA ARG A 109 22.19 34.27 -14.18
C ARG A 109 21.38 35.29 -13.39
N TRP A 110 20.84 34.92 -12.23
CA TRP A 110 20.14 35.89 -11.37
C TRP A 110 21.05 37.02 -10.92
N LEU A 111 22.28 36.71 -10.54
CA LEU A 111 23.26 37.69 -10.09
C LEU A 111 23.76 38.58 -11.24
N GLU A 112 23.87 38.06 -12.46
CA GLU A 112 24.23 38.83 -13.66
C GLU A 112 23.16 39.88 -14.03
N GLU A 113 21.89 39.54 -13.85
CA GLU A 113 20.74 40.38 -14.15
C GLU A 113 20.21 41.13 -12.90
N TRP A 114 20.98 41.19 -11.82
CA TRP A 114 20.49 41.62 -10.51
C TRP A 114 20.01 43.08 -10.49
N PRO A 115 18.82 43.36 -9.92
CA PRO A 115 18.34 44.74 -9.75
C PRO A 115 19.28 45.54 -8.84
N ALA A 116 19.71 46.71 -9.34
CA ALA A 116 20.60 47.57 -8.58
C ALA A 116 20.01 47.96 -7.21
N GLY A 117 20.77 47.71 -6.14
CA GLY A 117 20.45 48.14 -4.78
C GLY A 117 19.53 47.21 -3.97
N THR A 118 19.08 46.07 -4.51
CA THR A 118 18.30 45.08 -3.74
C THR A 118 19.23 44.16 -2.95
N PRO A 119 19.18 44.13 -1.61
CA PRO A 119 20.01 43.24 -0.80
C PRO A 119 19.65 41.77 -1.01
N ALA A 120 20.63 40.88 -0.93
CA ALA A 120 20.38 39.44 -0.89
C ALA A 120 21.34 38.65 -0.01
N GLN A 121 20.85 37.53 0.51
CA GLN A 121 21.65 36.47 1.12
C GLN A 121 21.57 35.23 0.24
N VAL A 122 22.71 34.74 -0.22
CA VAL A 122 22.84 33.62 -1.16
C VAL A 122 23.63 32.50 -0.49
N PHE A 123 23.05 31.30 -0.42
CA PHE A 123 23.66 30.11 0.14
C PHE A 123 23.80 29.06 -0.96
N ILE A 124 25.02 28.60 -1.20
CA ILE A 124 25.31 27.66 -2.27
C ILE A 124 26.05 26.47 -1.68
N GLU A 125 25.39 25.31 -1.71
CA GLU A 125 26.01 24.03 -1.36
C GLU A 125 26.72 23.44 -2.58
N ILE A 126 27.94 22.93 -2.39
CA ILE A 126 28.76 22.29 -3.41
C ILE A 126 29.48 21.07 -2.84
N GLY A 127 29.90 20.15 -3.71
CA GLY A 127 30.59 18.92 -3.31
C GLY A 127 31.91 19.20 -2.59
N THR A 128 32.77 19.99 -3.22
CA THR A 128 34.12 20.31 -2.75
C THR A 128 34.44 21.79 -2.96
N PRO A 129 35.45 22.36 -2.27
CA PRO A 129 35.82 23.76 -2.48
C PRO A 129 36.30 24.09 -3.91
N SER A 130 36.76 23.09 -4.68
CA SER A 130 37.14 23.27 -6.10
C SER A 130 35.97 23.44 -7.05
N ASP A 131 34.74 23.12 -6.62
CA ASP A 131 33.54 23.24 -7.44
C ASP A 131 32.96 24.67 -7.42
N ARG A 132 33.61 25.60 -6.71
CA ARG A 132 33.20 27.01 -6.67
C ARG A 132 33.38 27.65 -8.05
N GLN A 133 32.28 28.15 -8.59
CA GLN A 133 32.30 28.94 -9.81
C GLN A 133 32.58 30.42 -9.52
N GLU A 134 33.15 31.12 -10.51
CA GLU A 134 33.27 32.57 -10.45
C GLU A 134 31.89 33.19 -10.73
N LEU A 135 31.37 33.93 -9.74
CA LEU A 135 30.08 34.61 -9.82
C LEU A 135 30.30 36.13 -9.78
N LEU A 136 29.57 36.86 -10.62
CA LEU A 136 29.42 38.30 -10.45
C LEU A 136 28.64 38.54 -9.15
N ILE A 137 29.20 39.26 -8.19
CA ILE A 137 28.53 39.57 -6.92
C ILE A 137 28.15 41.06 -6.92
N PRO A 138 26.86 41.40 -7.12
CA PRO A 138 26.39 42.79 -7.07
C PRO A 138 26.50 43.40 -5.68
N ASP A 139 26.53 44.73 -5.63
CA ASP A 139 26.50 45.47 -4.36
C ASP A 139 25.25 45.10 -3.54
N GLY A 140 25.44 44.79 -2.25
CA GLY A 140 24.37 44.39 -1.32
C GLY A 140 24.06 42.89 -1.31
N VAL A 141 24.72 42.08 -2.14
CA VAL A 141 24.58 40.61 -2.14
C VAL A 141 25.67 39.97 -1.29
N GLN A 142 25.27 39.08 -0.38
CA GLN A 142 26.16 38.27 0.45
C GLN A 142 26.11 36.81 -0.01
N VAL A 143 27.23 36.26 -0.47
CA VAL A 143 27.31 34.86 -0.93
C VAL A 143 28.06 34.01 0.10
N THR A 144 27.43 32.92 0.53
CA THR A 144 27.97 31.92 1.45
C THR A 144 28.09 30.59 0.72
N TRP A 145 29.32 30.10 0.59
CA TRP A 145 29.62 28.79 0.00
C TRP A 145 29.72 27.73 1.09
N LEU A 146 28.99 26.64 0.93
CA LEU A 146 28.92 25.51 1.84
C LEU A 146 29.50 24.29 1.12
N SER A 147 30.59 23.72 1.64
CA SER A 147 31.15 22.51 1.06
C SER A 147 30.70 21.28 1.83
N ARG A 148 30.30 20.24 1.12
CA ARG A 148 30.03 18.91 1.68
C ARG A 148 31.30 18.14 2.04
N ASP A 149 32.48 18.66 1.70
CA ASP A 149 33.78 18.00 1.88
C ASP A 149 33.80 16.55 1.35
N GLY A 150 33.15 16.33 0.21
CA GLY A 150 33.06 15.03 -0.45
C GLY A 150 31.92 14.12 0.04
N ALA A 151 31.08 14.55 0.98
CA ALA A 151 29.87 13.82 1.31
C ALA A 151 28.90 13.76 0.12
N GLU A 152 28.17 12.65 0.02
CA GLU A 152 27.25 12.38 -1.09
C GLU A 152 26.18 13.50 -1.23
N PRO A 153 25.86 13.93 -2.47
CA PRO A 153 24.81 14.92 -2.73
C PRO A 153 23.46 14.51 -2.11
N GLY A 154 22.73 15.47 -1.55
CA GLY A 154 21.40 15.23 -0.95
C GLY A 154 21.39 14.43 0.36
N THR A 155 22.55 14.26 1.01
CA THR A 155 22.67 13.50 2.28
C THR A 155 22.92 14.37 3.51
N THR A 156 23.19 15.66 3.30
CA THR A 156 23.56 16.59 4.37
C THR A 156 22.44 17.58 4.67
N THR A 157 22.50 18.25 5.82
CA THR A 157 21.61 19.34 6.20
C THR A 157 22.25 20.72 6.05
N LEU A 158 23.47 20.80 5.46
CA LEU A 158 24.31 21.99 5.48
C LEU A 158 23.59 23.23 4.95
N LEU A 159 22.96 23.13 3.78
CA LEU A 159 22.20 24.24 3.20
C LEU A 159 21.08 24.75 4.12
N VAL A 160 20.29 23.83 4.67
CA VAL A 160 19.16 24.17 5.55
C VAL A 160 19.66 24.80 6.84
N ASP A 161 20.69 24.24 7.46
CA ASP A 161 21.24 24.71 8.73
C ASP A 161 21.90 26.09 8.58
N ALA A 162 22.61 26.33 7.48
CA ALA A 162 23.20 27.63 7.17
C ALA A 162 22.12 28.71 7.02
N VAL A 163 21.05 28.42 6.28
CA VAL A 163 19.93 29.37 6.11
C VAL A 163 19.22 29.64 7.43
N ARG A 164 18.99 28.63 8.27
CA ARG A 164 18.30 28.78 9.56
C ARG A 164 19.11 29.55 10.60
N THR A 165 20.43 29.45 10.53
CA THR A 165 21.36 30.14 11.45
C THR A 165 21.75 31.54 10.99
N ALA A 166 21.51 31.87 9.73
CA ALA A 166 21.74 33.19 9.18
C ALA A 166 20.88 34.28 9.86
N THR A 167 21.40 35.51 9.84
CA THR A 167 20.66 36.66 10.38
C THR A 167 19.45 36.95 9.49
N TRP A 168 18.25 36.91 10.05
CA TRP A 168 17.04 37.30 9.34
C TRP A 168 16.93 38.83 9.27
N TRP A 169 16.98 39.38 8.06
CA TRP A 169 16.92 40.84 7.88
C TRP A 169 15.48 41.37 8.03
N PRO A 170 15.31 42.60 8.53
CA PRO A 170 13.99 43.23 8.61
C PRO A 170 13.44 43.53 7.21
N GLY A 171 12.11 43.65 7.11
CA GLY A 171 11.41 43.94 5.87
C GLY A 171 10.81 42.70 5.19
N THR A 172 10.26 42.93 4.01
CA THR A 172 9.55 41.94 3.19
C THR A 172 10.55 41.09 2.44
N ALA A 173 10.72 39.83 2.84
CA ALA A 173 11.60 38.89 2.16
C ALA A 173 10.88 38.21 0.97
N PHE A 174 11.65 37.90 -0.08
CA PHE A 174 11.30 36.86 -1.05
C PHE A 174 12.34 35.73 -0.93
N ALA A 175 11.90 34.48 -0.86
CA ALA A 175 12.79 33.33 -0.75
C ALA A 175 12.68 32.43 -1.98
N TRP A 176 13.82 32.18 -2.62
CA TRP A 176 13.96 31.22 -3.70
C TRP A 176 14.90 30.09 -3.29
N ALA A 177 14.53 28.84 -3.55
CA ALA A 177 15.45 27.72 -3.37
C ALA A 177 15.29 26.60 -4.40
N ALA A 178 16.41 26.02 -4.81
CA ALA A 178 16.43 24.89 -5.74
C ALA A 178 17.55 23.89 -5.43
N GLY A 179 17.30 22.61 -5.71
CA GLY A 179 18.22 21.51 -5.37
C GLY A 179 17.49 20.20 -5.12
N GLU A 180 18.05 19.33 -4.28
CA GLU A 180 17.46 18.02 -3.98
C GLU A 180 16.10 18.13 -3.27
N ALA A 181 15.07 17.48 -3.84
CA ALA A 181 13.67 17.67 -3.48
C ALA A 181 13.34 17.36 -2.00
N ILE A 182 13.92 16.31 -1.43
CA ILE A 182 13.67 15.90 -0.05
C ILE A 182 14.40 16.85 0.91
N SER A 183 15.65 17.18 0.61
CA SER A 183 16.55 18.02 1.40
C SER A 183 16.00 19.45 1.57
N LEU A 184 15.22 19.95 0.60
CA LEU A 184 14.53 21.25 0.69
C LEU A 184 13.22 21.23 1.49
N THR A 185 12.68 20.06 1.82
CA THR A 185 11.38 19.95 2.53
C THR A 185 11.42 20.61 3.92
N PRO A 186 12.46 20.42 4.76
CA PRO A 186 12.60 21.13 6.03
C PRO A 186 12.70 22.66 5.86
N LEU A 187 13.44 23.14 4.85
CA LEU A 187 13.55 24.57 4.54
C LEU A 187 12.20 25.18 4.17
N ARG A 188 11.44 24.52 3.28
CA ARG A 188 10.09 24.95 2.90
C ARG A 188 9.16 25.02 4.12
N ARG A 189 9.20 24.02 4.99
CA ARG A 189 8.39 24.00 6.23
C ARG A 189 8.75 25.18 7.13
N TRP A 190 10.03 25.41 7.35
CA TRP A 190 10.55 26.49 8.19
C TRP A 190 10.13 27.88 7.67
N LEU A 191 10.31 28.14 6.36
CA LEU A 191 9.94 29.42 5.74
C LEU A 191 8.43 29.71 5.82
N ARG A 192 7.58 28.68 5.69
CA ARG A 192 6.12 28.84 5.78
C ARG A 192 5.58 28.93 7.21
N GLN A 193 6.10 28.11 8.12
CA GLN A 193 5.55 27.98 9.47
C GLN A 193 6.18 28.96 10.45
N GLU A 194 7.51 29.10 10.43
CA GLU A 194 8.23 29.95 11.39
C GLU A 194 8.41 31.37 10.86
N LYS A 195 8.76 31.54 9.58
CA LYS A 195 8.91 32.87 8.94
C LYS A 195 7.63 33.42 8.32
N GLN A 196 6.57 32.62 8.27
CA GLN A 196 5.22 33.03 7.83
C GLN A 196 5.19 33.66 6.43
N LEU A 197 6.09 33.24 5.54
CA LEU A 197 6.10 33.71 4.15
C LEU A 197 4.83 33.21 3.43
N SER A 198 4.19 34.11 2.70
CA SER A 198 3.05 33.76 1.84
C SER A 198 3.51 32.95 0.63
N ARG A 199 2.54 32.40 -0.12
CA ARG A 199 2.84 31.63 -1.34
C ARG A 199 3.49 32.51 -2.42
N GLU A 200 3.19 33.80 -2.43
CA GLU A 200 3.73 34.78 -3.39
C GLU A 200 5.15 35.23 -3.04
N GLN A 201 5.60 34.99 -1.81
CA GLN A 201 6.94 35.33 -1.31
C GLN A 201 7.91 34.15 -1.33
N LEU A 202 7.48 33.00 -1.85
CA LEU A 202 8.20 31.74 -1.74
C LEU A 202 8.16 30.97 -3.06
N ASP A 203 9.34 30.65 -3.59
CA ASP A 203 9.51 29.77 -4.74
C ASP A 203 10.56 28.70 -4.42
N ILE A 204 10.12 27.45 -4.25
CA ILE A 204 11.03 26.35 -3.89
C ILE A 204 10.76 25.16 -4.81
N THR A 205 11.75 24.80 -5.60
CA THR A 205 11.64 23.78 -6.65
C THR A 205 12.67 22.67 -6.43
N GLY A 206 12.21 21.42 -6.39
CA GLY A 206 13.13 20.27 -6.38
C GLY A 206 13.62 20.01 -7.80
N TYR A 207 14.89 20.32 -8.07
CA TYR A 207 15.50 20.14 -9.40
C TYR A 207 15.82 18.68 -9.70
N TRP A 208 16.21 17.96 -8.66
CA TRP A 208 16.52 16.54 -8.75
C TRP A 208 16.05 15.85 -7.47
N ARG A 209 16.00 14.52 -7.52
CA ARG A 209 15.67 13.69 -6.37
C ARG A 209 16.72 12.61 -6.29
N ARG A 210 17.28 12.42 -5.09
CA ARG A 210 18.19 11.30 -4.87
C ARG A 210 17.39 10.00 -4.99
N GLN A 211 17.87 9.11 -5.84
CA GLN A 211 17.32 7.77 -6.06
C GLN A 211 18.46 6.79 -6.24
N GLU A 212 18.23 5.54 -5.88
CA GLU A 212 19.16 4.47 -6.22
C GLU A 212 19.09 4.23 -7.73
N VAL A 213 20.25 4.24 -8.39
CA VAL A 213 20.34 3.98 -9.82
C VAL A 213 20.97 2.61 -9.99
N VAL A 214 20.21 1.68 -10.56
CA VAL A 214 20.77 0.39 -10.97
C VAL A 214 21.59 0.63 -12.23
N VAL A 215 22.85 0.21 -12.22
CA VAL A 215 23.72 0.31 -13.41
C VAL A 215 23.47 -0.88 -14.33
N SER A 216 23.59 -0.66 -15.64
CA SER A 216 23.46 -1.73 -16.63
C SER A 216 24.53 -2.80 -16.41
N THR A 217 24.12 -4.06 -16.51
CA THR A 217 25.03 -5.22 -16.45
C THR A 217 25.99 -5.27 -17.64
N ASP A 218 25.56 -4.76 -18.80
CA ASP A 218 26.35 -4.74 -20.04
C ASP A 218 27.32 -3.55 -20.12
N ASP A 219 26.95 -2.39 -19.54
CA ASP A 219 27.81 -1.20 -19.47
C ASP A 219 27.61 -0.48 -18.11
N PRO A 220 28.54 -0.63 -17.15
CA PRO A 220 28.44 0.03 -15.84
C PRO A 220 28.46 1.57 -15.89
N SER A 221 28.80 2.18 -17.03
CA SER A 221 28.69 3.63 -17.25
C SER A 221 27.29 4.07 -17.70
N MET A 222 26.34 3.13 -17.81
CA MET A 222 24.96 3.35 -18.18
C MET A 222 24.01 2.97 -17.04
N PRO A 223 22.92 3.73 -16.85
CA PRO A 223 21.84 3.28 -15.99
C PRO A 223 21.07 2.14 -16.67
N ASP A 224 20.65 1.17 -15.89
CA ASP A 224 19.57 0.27 -16.25
C ASP A 224 18.25 1.06 -16.14
N LEU A 225 17.72 1.44 -17.29
CA LEU A 225 16.53 2.29 -17.39
C LEU A 225 15.24 1.54 -17.03
N GLU A 226 15.26 0.21 -17.11
CA GLU A 226 14.11 -0.63 -16.75
C GLU A 226 14.12 -0.91 -15.23
N ALA A 227 15.29 -1.18 -14.65
CA ALA A 227 15.42 -1.46 -13.22
C ALA A 227 15.41 -0.21 -12.32
N THR A 228 15.63 1.00 -12.87
CA THR A 228 15.60 2.25 -12.10
C THR A 228 14.18 2.83 -12.06
N GLU A 229 13.28 2.20 -11.30
CA GLU A 229 11.94 2.75 -11.04
C GLU A 229 11.99 3.93 -10.06
N SER A 230 11.21 4.99 -10.35
CA SER A 230 11.08 6.10 -9.40
C SER A 230 10.18 5.70 -8.23
N SER A 231 10.51 6.09 -6.99
CA SER A 231 9.64 5.82 -5.82
C SER A 231 8.22 6.42 -5.96
N ALA A 232 8.03 7.40 -6.85
CA ALA A 232 6.71 7.94 -7.18
C ALA A 232 5.88 6.97 -8.04
N HIS A 233 6.53 6.20 -8.93
CA HIS A 233 5.88 5.15 -9.70
C HIS A 233 5.51 3.97 -8.79
N GLN A 234 6.45 3.51 -7.95
CA GLN A 234 6.16 2.46 -6.97
C GLN A 234 4.98 2.83 -6.06
N MET A 235 4.93 4.07 -5.56
CA MET A 235 3.79 4.55 -4.76
C MET A 235 2.49 4.66 -5.58
N HIS A 236 2.58 4.96 -6.88
CA HIS A 236 1.41 4.98 -7.75
C HIS A 236 0.83 3.57 -7.91
N GLU A 237 1.67 2.57 -8.16
CA GLU A 237 1.26 1.16 -8.26
C GLU A 237 0.62 0.66 -6.96
N LEU A 238 1.25 0.95 -5.80
CA LEU A 238 0.68 0.61 -4.49
C LEU A 238 -0.68 1.28 -4.21
N ALA A 239 -0.94 2.45 -4.82
CA ALA A 239 -2.18 3.19 -4.64
C ALA A 239 -3.25 2.85 -5.70
N GLU A 240 -2.95 1.98 -6.67
CA GLU A 240 -3.86 1.68 -7.77
C GLU A 240 -4.88 0.61 -7.37
N VAL A 241 -6.11 1.06 -7.13
CA VAL A 241 -7.21 0.23 -6.64
C VAL A 241 -7.96 -0.46 -7.78
N LEU A 242 -8.01 0.17 -8.97
CA LEU A 242 -8.91 -0.25 -10.04
C LEU A 242 -8.49 -1.59 -10.66
N HIS A 243 -7.19 -1.92 -10.66
CA HIS A 243 -6.68 -3.21 -11.12
C HIS A 243 -7.36 -4.38 -10.40
N GLY A 244 -7.24 -4.41 -9.07
CA GLY A 244 -7.80 -5.47 -8.23
C GLY A 244 -9.31 -5.57 -8.31
N PHE A 245 -10.01 -4.43 -8.42
CA PHE A 245 -11.47 -4.41 -8.56
C PHE A 245 -11.94 -4.90 -9.95
N ALA A 246 -11.26 -4.53 -11.03
CA ALA A 246 -11.63 -4.98 -12.37
C ALA A 246 -11.51 -6.51 -12.51
N VAL A 247 -10.46 -7.11 -11.94
CA VAL A 247 -10.28 -8.57 -11.91
C VAL A 247 -11.39 -9.24 -11.10
N ARG A 248 -11.72 -8.72 -9.90
CA ARG A 248 -12.83 -9.24 -9.07
C ARG A 248 -14.17 -9.19 -9.79
N VAL A 249 -14.46 -8.09 -10.50
CA VAL A 249 -15.67 -7.98 -11.33
C VAL A 249 -15.66 -9.03 -12.44
N ALA A 250 -14.53 -9.24 -13.11
CA ALA A 250 -14.41 -10.23 -14.19
C ALA A 250 -14.67 -11.66 -13.68
N VAL A 251 -14.13 -12.01 -12.52
CA VAL A 251 -14.39 -13.29 -11.83
C VAL A 251 -15.87 -13.41 -11.47
N THR A 252 -16.41 -12.41 -10.77
CA THR A 252 -17.78 -12.42 -10.22
C THR A 252 -18.84 -12.55 -11.31
N VAL A 253 -18.68 -11.85 -12.44
CA VAL A 253 -19.66 -11.93 -13.54
C VAL A 253 -19.42 -13.13 -14.46
N GLY A 254 -18.41 -13.96 -14.21
CA GLY A 254 -18.16 -15.19 -14.98
C GLY A 254 -17.44 -14.99 -16.31
N VAL A 255 -16.65 -13.91 -16.46
CA VAL A 255 -15.84 -13.68 -17.68
C VAL A 255 -14.80 -14.78 -17.86
N VAL A 256 -14.17 -15.20 -16.77
CA VAL A 256 -13.11 -16.23 -16.76
C VAL A 256 -13.66 -17.54 -17.33
N ASP A 257 -14.78 -18.01 -16.76
CA ASP A 257 -15.47 -19.21 -17.24
C ASP A 257 -15.87 -19.12 -18.71
N ALA A 258 -16.41 -17.97 -19.12
CA ALA A 258 -16.85 -17.74 -20.49
C ALA A 258 -15.68 -17.83 -21.50
N LEU A 259 -14.48 -17.38 -21.13
CA LEU A 259 -13.31 -17.32 -22.02
C LEU A 259 -12.33 -18.49 -21.87
N SER A 260 -12.49 -19.35 -20.86
CA SER A 260 -11.59 -20.47 -20.53
C SER A 260 -11.31 -21.42 -21.72
N ARG A 261 -12.36 -21.74 -22.51
CA ARG A 261 -12.31 -22.84 -23.50
C ARG A 261 -11.76 -22.44 -24.87
N ARG A 262 -12.18 -21.30 -25.41
CA ARG A 262 -11.83 -20.86 -26.76
C ARG A 262 -12.00 -19.35 -26.92
N PRO A 263 -11.33 -18.73 -27.90
CA PRO A 263 -11.59 -17.33 -28.24
C PRO A 263 -13.03 -17.09 -28.69
N LEU A 264 -13.68 -16.03 -28.18
CA LEU A 264 -15.09 -15.72 -28.43
C LEU A 264 -15.30 -14.28 -28.91
N THR A 265 -16.29 -14.06 -29.78
CA THR A 265 -16.72 -12.70 -30.12
C THR A 265 -17.55 -12.11 -28.98
N LEU A 266 -17.48 -10.78 -28.74
CA LEU A 266 -18.14 -10.10 -27.61
C LEU A 266 -19.60 -10.55 -27.33
N THR A 267 -20.36 -10.89 -28.37
CA THR A 267 -21.76 -11.33 -28.23
C THR A 267 -21.89 -12.63 -27.41
N GLU A 268 -20.93 -13.55 -27.51
CA GLU A 268 -20.98 -14.84 -26.82
C GLU A 268 -20.71 -14.70 -25.31
N PRO A 269 -19.65 -14.00 -24.83
CA PRO A 269 -19.46 -13.74 -23.41
C PRO A 269 -20.60 -12.92 -22.79
N VAL A 270 -21.14 -11.92 -23.49
CA VAL A 270 -22.31 -11.15 -23.02
C VAL A 270 -23.49 -12.08 -22.73
N ALA A 271 -23.77 -13.03 -23.63
CA ALA A 271 -24.86 -13.97 -23.45
C ALA A 271 -24.57 -14.98 -22.32
N ALA A 272 -23.32 -15.43 -22.18
CA ALA A 272 -22.91 -16.38 -21.14
C ALA A 272 -22.96 -15.79 -19.73
N THR A 273 -22.58 -14.51 -19.58
CA THR A 273 -22.51 -13.83 -18.27
C THR A 273 -23.77 -13.06 -17.91
N GLY A 274 -24.68 -12.82 -18.87
CA GLY A 274 -25.88 -12.00 -18.65
C GLY A 274 -25.58 -10.51 -18.41
N THR A 275 -24.39 -10.04 -18.81
CA THR A 275 -23.93 -8.67 -18.55
C THR A 275 -24.39 -7.67 -19.62
N ASP A 276 -24.29 -6.37 -19.31
CA ASP A 276 -24.47 -5.33 -20.33
C ASP A 276 -23.33 -5.35 -21.36
N ARG A 277 -23.67 -5.24 -22.64
CA ARG A 277 -22.70 -5.29 -23.74
C ARG A 277 -21.65 -4.18 -23.66
N THR A 278 -22.05 -2.96 -23.29
CA THR A 278 -21.13 -1.81 -23.22
C THR A 278 -20.22 -1.93 -22.01
N GLY A 279 -20.76 -2.37 -20.87
CA GLY A 279 -20.02 -2.66 -19.65
C GLY A 279 -18.96 -3.73 -19.88
N LEU A 280 -19.35 -4.90 -20.41
CA LEU A 280 -18.42 -5.99 -20.65
C LEU A 280 -17.34 -5.63 -21.68
N PHE A 281 -17.70 -4.90 -22.74
CA PHE A 281 -16.71 -4.40 -23.71
C PHE A 281 -15.65 -3.50 -23.06
N ARG A 282 -16.06 -2.57 -22.19
CA ARG A 282 -15.13 -1.66 -21.50
C ARG A 282 -14.25 -2.42 -20.50
N LEU A 283 -14.83 -3.39 -19.79
CA LEU A 283 -14.09 -4.25 -18.87
C LEU A 283 -13.04 -5.06 -19.62
N LEU A 284 -13.40 -5.78 -20.69
CA LEU A 284 -12.46 -6.58 -21.49
C LEU A 284 -11.33 -5.73 -22.09
N ARG A 285 -11.63 -4.50 -22.53
CA ARG A 285 -10.60 -3.58 -23.02
C ARG A 285 -9.62 -3.18 -21.91
N TYR A 286 -10.09 -2.98 -20.69
CA TYR A 286 -9.23 -2.66 -19.56
C TYR A 286 -8.42 -3.89 -19.12
N LEU A 287 -9.04 -5.07 -19.03
CA LEU A 287 -8.34 -6.34 -18.79
C LEU A 287 -7.27 -6.63 -19.84
N GLY A 288 -7.44 -6.14 -21.08
CA GLY A 288 -6.40 -6.18 -22.11
C GLY A 288 -5.21 -5.28 -21.84
N ALA A 289 -5.41 -4.13 -21.21
CA ALA A 289 -4.31 -3.29 -20.76
C ALA A 289 -3.58 -3.89 -19.55
N LEU A 290 -4.24 -4.77 -18.78
CA LEU A 290 -3.65 -5.52 -17.67
C LEU A 290 -3.08 -6.88 -18.08
N GLU A 291 -3.09 -7.17 -19.38
CA GLU A 291 -2.64 -8.45 -19.93
C GLU A 291 -3.35 -9.67 -19.30
N VAL A 292 -4.60 -9.52 -18.83
CA VAL A 292 -5.45 -10.62 -18.32
C VAL A 292 -6.27 -11.24 -19.45
N ALA A 293 -6.71 -10.42 -20.41
CA ALA A 293 -7.42 -10.85 -21.60
C ALA A 293 -6.72 -10.30 -22.84
N GLU A 294 -6.88 -10.94 -23.98
CA GLU A 294 -6.37 -10.44 -25.26
C GLU A 294 -7.46 -10.48 -26.32
N GLN A 295 -7.33 -9.61 -27.32
CA GLN A 295 -8.21 -9.57 -28.47
C GLN A 295 -7.40 -9.85 -29.75
N ASP A 296 -7.82 -10.85 -30.51
CA ASP A 296 -7.20 -11.17 -31.80
C ASP A 296 -7.64 -10.20 -32.92
N GLN A 297 -7.03 -10.35 -34.09
CA GLN A 297 -7.31 -9.50 -35.26
C GLN A 297 -8.76 -9.64 -35.77
N ASP A 298 -9.43 -10.74 -35.46
CA ASP A 298 -10.84 -11.00 -35.80
C ASP A 298 -11.80 -10.45 -34.73
N GLY A 299 -11.27 -9.77 -33.71
CA GLY A 299 -12.04 -9.18 -32.62
C GLY A 299 -12.53 -10.19 -31.58
N ARG A 300 -11.97 -11.40 -31.54
CA ARG A 300 -12.29 -12.44 -30.54
C ARG A 300 -11.43 -12.28 -29.29
N TYR A 301 -12.04 -12.45 -28.13
CA TYR A 301 -11.41 -12.35 -26.83
C TYR A 301 -11.01 -13.73 -26.30
N ALA A 302 -9.85 -13.83 -25.66
CA ALA A 302 -9.38 -14.99 -24.92
C ALA A 302 -8.64 -14.56 -23.64
N LEU A 303 -8.47 -15.48 -22.69
CA LEU A 303 -7.57 -15.26 -21.54
C LEU A 303 -6.11 -15.42 -21.99
N THR A 304 -5.25 -14.54 -21.48
CA THR A 304 -3.79 -14.68 -21.59
C THR A 304 -3.27 -15.76 -20.62
N ALA A 305 -1.97 -16.04 -20.62
CA ALA A 305 -1.37 -16.93 -19.62
C ALA A 305 -1.62 -16.44 -18.18
N LEU A 306 -1.51 -15.14 -17.93
CA LEU A 306 -1.81 -14.53 -16.63
C LEU A 306 -3.29 -14.68 -16.26
N GLY A 307 -4.20 -14.39 -17.20
CA GLY A 307 -5.63 -14.49 -16.95
C GLY A 307 -6.12 -15.90 -16.65
N ARG A 308 -5.42 -16.93 -17.11
CA ARG A 308 -5.75 -18.33 -16.82
C ARG A 308 -5.49 -18.75 -15.36
N VAL A 309 -4.68 -18.01 -14.60
CA VAL A 309 -4.53 -18.24 -13.15
C VAL A 309 -5.88 -18.07 -12.44
N LEU A 310 -6.76 -17.23 -12.97
CA LEU A 310 -8.11 -17.04 -12.43
C LEU A 310 -9.03 -18.25 -12.63
N GLU A 311 -8.64 -19.25 -13.42
CA GLU A 311 -9.38 -20.52 -13.54
C GLU A 311 -9.20 -21.43 -12.31
N GLU A 312 -8.22 -21.13 -11.45
CA GLU A 312 -8.01 -21.85 -10.18
C GLU A 312 -9.14 -21.52 -9.19
N GLU A 313 -9.85 -22.56 -8.72
CA GLU A 313 -11.06 -22.41 -7.90
C GLU A 313 -10.82 -21.60 -6.62
N HIS A 314 -9.70 -21.85 -5.93
CA HIS A 314 -9.31 -21.11 -4.73
C HIS A 314 -9.12 -19.61 -5.00
N ILE A 315 -8.41 -19.25 -6.09
CA ILE A 315 -8.20 -17.85 -6.48
C ILE A 315 -9.52 -17.20 -6.89
N ALA A 316 -10.35 -17.90 -7.66
CA ALA A 316 -11.66 -17.42 -8.06
C ALA A 316 -12.56 -17.16 -6.85
N GLU A 317 -12.58 -18.05 -5.86
CA GLU A 317 -13.37 -17.89 -4.63
C GLU A 317 -12.93 -16.67 -3.81
N MET A 318 -11.62 -16.45 -3.65
CA MET A 318 -11.09 -15.27 -2.95
C MET A 318 -11.47 -13.95 -3.65
N LEU A 319 -11.50 -13.94 -4.97
CA LEU A 319 -11.77 -12.74 -5.77
C LEU A 319 -13.27 -12.50 -6.02
N HIS A 320 -14.13 -13.46 -5.76
CA HIS A 320 -15.56 -13.37 -6.07
C HIS A 320 -16.27 -12.45 -5.06
N LEU A 321 -16.92 -11.39 -5.56
CA LEU A 321 -17.51 -10.34 -4.72
C LEU A 321 -18.73 -10.80 -3.93
N ASP A 322 -19.49 -11.77 -4.45
CA ASP A 322 -20.62 -12.39 -3.73
C ASP A 322 -20.21 -13.57 -2.81
N ARG A 323 -18.90 -13.75 -2.56
CA ARG A 323 -18.36 -14.75 -1.62
C ARG A 323 -17.77 -14.06 -0.41
N ILE A 324 -17.65 -14.80 0.69
CA ILE A 324 -17.29 -14.22 1.99
C ILE A 324 -15.94 -13.49 1.95
N HIS A 325 -14.93 -14.07 1.30
CA HIS A 325 -13.58 -13.54 1.28
C HIS A 325 -13.50 -12.25 0.45
N GLY A 326 -14.04 -12.28 -0.77
CA GLY A 326 -14.12 -11.10 -1.65
C GLY A 326 -14.95 -9.96 -1.02
N HIS A 327 -16.07 -10.29 -0.38
CA HIS A 327 -16.90 -9.32 0.35
C HIS A 327 -16.13 -8.67 1.51
N ARG A 328 -15.47 -9.47 2.35
CA ARG A 328 -14.68 -8.98 3.50
C ARG A 328 -13.56 -8.04 3.04
N THR A 329 -12.84 -8.39 1.98
CA THR A 329 -11.76 -7.56 1.43
C THR A 329 -12.28 -6.18 1.04
N VAL A 330 -13.34 -6.13 0.23
CA VAL A 330 -13.92 -4.86 -0.25
C VAL A 330 -14.51 -4.06 0.91
N ALA A 331 -15.24 -4.72 1.81
CA ALA A 331 -15.88 -4.05 2.93
C ALA A 331 -14.86 -3.50 3.94
N GLY A 332 -13.78 -4.23 4.21
CA GLY A 332 -12.67 -3.79 5.05
C GLY A 332 -11.97 -2.58 4.44
N ALA A 333 -11.63 -2.62 3.15
CA ALA A 333 -11.01 -1.50 2.45
C ALA A 333 -11.85 -0.22 2.51
N LEU A 334 -13.17 -0.33 2.39
CA LEU A 334 -14.10 0.81 2.49
C LEU A 334 -14.23 1.33 3.93
N ALA A 335 -14.25 0.44 4.94
CA ALA A 335 -14.40 0.81 6.34
C ALA A 335 -13.11 1.38 6.97
N LEU A 336 -11.94 1.02 6.45
CA LEU A 336 -10.64 1.28 7.08
C LEU A 336 -10.43 2.73 7.50
N LEU A 337 -10.79 3.71 6.66
CA LEU A 337 -10.61 5.13 6.97
C LEU A 337 -11.39 5.57 8.23
N SER A 338 -12.64 5.14 8.38
CA SER A 338 -13.41 5.46 9.58
C SER A 338 -12.93 4.68 10.79
N THR A 339 -12.57 3.41 10.61
CA THR A 339 -12.07 2.57 11.69
C THR A 339 -10.77 3.12 12.26
N VAL A 340 -9.78 3.49 11.44
CA VAL A 340 -8.52 4.13 11.89
C VAL A 340 -8.78 5.44 12.66
N ARG A 341 -9.84 6.17 12.30
CA ARG A 341 -10.21 7.42 13.00
C ARG A 341 -10.91 7.20 14.33
N THR A 342 -11.55 6.07 14.53
CA THR A 342 -12.52 5.87 15.62
C THR A 342 -12.23 4.68 16.52
N GLY A 343 -11.37 3.75 16.08
CA GLY A 343 -11.12 2.47 16.75
C GLY A 343 -12.30 1.49 16.69
N ARG A 344 -13.30 1.72 15.82
CA ARG A 344 -14.52 0.89 15.75
C ARG A 344 -14.79 0.44 14.32
N GLY A 345 -15.13 -0.83 14.13
CA GLY A 345 -15.52 -1.36 12.83
C GLY A 345 -16.72 -0.62 12.24
N ASP A 346 -16.70 -0.35 10.93
CA ASP A 346 -17.67 0.53 10.26
C ASP A 346 -18.31 -0.10 9.00
N HIS A 347 -18.48 -1.43 9.00
CA HIS A 347 -19.12 -2.15 7.90
C HIS A 347 -20.54 -1.60 7.59
N ALA A 348 -21.33 -1.29 8.63
CA ALA A 348 -22.72 -0.86 8.49
C ALA A 348 -22.90 0.45 7.72
N ARG A 349 -21.90 1.34 7.72
CA ARG A 349 -21.96 2.58 6.94
C ARG A 349 -22.04 2.34 5.44
N TRP A 350 -21.40 1.28 4.96
CA TRP A 350 -21.29 0.98 3.52
C TRP A 350 -22.34 -0.02 3.06
N PHE A 351 -22.72 -0.98 3.91
CA PHE A 351 -23.63 -2.09 3.57
C PHE A 351 -24.96 -2.05 4.32
N GLY A 352 -25.21 -1.04 5.16
CA GLY A 352 -26.47 -0.81 5.86
C GLY A 352 -26.67 -1.61 7.15
N THR A 353 -25.84 -2.62 7.42
CA THR A 353 -25.90 -3.50 8.59
C THR A 353 -24.50 -4.01 8.97
N GLY A 354 -24.31 -4.58 10.16
CA GLY A 354 -23.06 -5.24 10.55
C GLY A 354 -22.76 -6.48 9.71
N LEU A 355 -21.49 -6.86 9.60
CA LEU A 355 -21.06 -8.00 8.77
C LEU A 355 -21.79 -9.29 9.15
N GLU A 356 -21.86 -9.62 10.44
CA GLU A 356 -22.50 -10.84 10.91
C GLU A 356 -24.00 -10.89 10.64
N GLU A 357 -24.69 -9.75 10.72
CA GLU A 357 -26.11 -9.66 10.40
C GLU A 357 -26.35 -9.78 8.89
N LEU A 358 -25.49 -9.18 8.05
CA LEU A 358 -25.53 -9.36 6.59
C LEU A 358 -25.33 -10.83 6.22
N VAL A 359 -24.27 -11.47 6.73
CA VAL A 359 -23.95 -12.86 6.40
C VAL A 359 -25.08 -13.79 6.88
N ALA A 360 -25.66 -13.55 8.06
CA ALA A 360 -26.80 -14.34 8.52
C ALA A 360 -28.05 -14.19 7.64
N ALA A 361 -28.23 -13.04 6.98
CA ALA A 361 -29.37 -12.74 6.11
C ALA A 361 -29.16 -13.18 4.65
N ASP A 362 -27.90 -13.36 4.21
CA ASP A 362 -27.54 -13.77 2.85
C ASP A 362 -27.09 -15.24 2.81
N PRO A 363 -27.91 -16.16 2.27
CA PRO A 363 -27.56 -17.57 2.18
C PRO A 363 -26.28 -17.85 1.38
N GLY A 364 -25.97 -17.04 0.36
CA GLY A 364 -24.79 -17.21 -0.49
C GLY A 364 -23.50 -16.89 0.25
N LEU A 365 -23.47 -15.77 0.99
CA LEU A 365 -22.36 -15.41 1.85
C LEU A 365 -22.20 -16.39 3.01
N LEU A 366 -23.30 -16.82 3.62
CA LEU A 366 -23.28 -17.79 4.72
C LEU A 366 -22.75 -19.15 4.27
N ASP A 367 -23.24 -19.68 3.16
CA ASP A 367 -22.81 -20.98 2.66
C ASP A 367 -21.34 -20.96 2.23
N SER A 368 -20.87 -19.85 1.65
CA SER A 368 -19.44 -19.65 1.34
C SER A 368 -18.59 -19.54 2.61
N ARG A 369 -19.04 -18.81 3.64
CA ARG A 369 -18.34 -18.77 4.94
C ARG A 369 -18.22 -20.13 5.59
N VAL A 370 -19.34 -20.86 5.72
CA VAL A 370 -19.32 -22.19 6.34
C VAL A 370 -18.51 -23.19 5.52
N ALA A 371 -18.47 -23.05 4.19
CA ALA A 371 -17.63 -23.88 3.33
C ALA A 371 -16.13 -23.66 3.61
N HIS A 372 -15.70 -22.40 3.55
CA HIS A 372 -14.33 -22.01 3.80
C HIS A 372 -13.88 -22.37 5.23
N ASP A 373 -14.70 -22.06 6.24
CA ASP A 373 -14.40 -22.40 7.64
C ASP A 373 -14.27 -23.91 7.87
N ALA A 374 -15.03 -24.73 7.13
CA ALA A 374 -14.94 -26.18 7.23
C ALA A 374 -13.68 -26.74 6.54
N GLU A 375 -13.28 -26.15 5.41
CA GLU A 375 -12.04 -26.50 4.71
C GLU A 375 -10.82 -26.21 5.60
N GLU A 376 -10.72 -24.99 6.13
CA GLU A 376 -9.64 -24.56 7.03
C GLU A 376 -9.56 -25.44 8.28
N ALA A 377 -10.71 -25.70 8.91
CA ALA A 377 -10.78 -26.57 10.08
C ALA A 377 -10.34 -28.01 9.76
N GLY A 378 -10.53 -28.50 8.54
CA GLY A 378 -10.11 -29.84 8.12
C GLY A 378 -8.60 -30.09 8.30
N TYR A 379 -7.77 -29.05 8.16
CA TYR A 379 -6.31 -29.16 8.33
C TYR A 379 -5.86 -29.33 9.79
N VAL A 380 -6.69 -28.92 10.76
CA VAL A 380 -6.31 -28.84 12.18
C VAL A 380 -7.21 -29.64 13.12
N ALA A 381 -8.46 -29.93 12.72
CA ALA A 381 -9.49 -30.52 13.58
C ALA A 381 -9.05 -31.86 14.20
N GLY A 382 -8.42 -32.75 13.42
CA GLY A 382 -7.93 -34.03 13.94
C GLY A 382 -6.83 -33.87 15.00
N ALA A 383 -5.97 -32.85 14.86
CA ALA A 383 -4.93 -32.53 15.83
C ALA A 383 -5.53 -31.87 17.10
N ILE A 384 -6.48 -30.95 16.94
CA ILE A 384 -7.25 -30.37 18.05
C ILE A 384 -7.94 -31.49 18.85
N ALA A 385 -8.66 -32.38 18.18
CA ALA A 385 -9.38 -33.48 18.81
C ALA A 385 -8.46 -34.46 19.58
N SER A 386 -7.20 -34.56 19.16
CA SER A 386 -6.18 -35.41 19.79
C SER A 386 -5.38 -34.69 20.89
N ALA A 387 -5.63 -33.41 21.14
CA ALA A 387 -4.84 -32.62 22.09
C ALA A 387 -5.01 -33.12 23.54
N ALA A 388 -3.90 -33.20 24.29
CA ALA A 388 -3.89 -33.61 25.70
C ALA A 388 -4.71 -32.67 26.61
N ALA A 389 -4.93 -31.42 26.17
CA ALA A 389 -5.78 -30.47 26.87
C ALA A 389 -7.23 -30.97 27.05
N LEU A 390 -7.69 -31.89 26.20
CA LEU A 390 -9.00 -32.53 26.24
C LEU A 390 -9.05 -33.82 27.07
N ASP A 391 -7.96 -34.23 27.71
CA ASP A 391 -7.96 -35.44 28.52
C ASP A 391 -8.84 -35.29 29.77
N GLY A 392 -9.69 -36.29 29.99
CA GLY A 392 -10.67 -36.32 31.09
C GLY A 392 -11.91 -35.45 30.86
N VAL A 393 -12.11 -34.90 29.66
CA VAL A 393 -13.29 -34.11 29.27
C VAL A 393 -14.37 -35.06 28.75
N ALA A 394 -15.61 -34.96 29.26
CA ALA A 394 -16.75 -35.77 28.78
C ALA A 394 -17.77 -34.94 27.98
N SER A 395 -17.79 -33.63 28.20
CA SER A 395 -18.66 -32.68 27.50
C SER A 395 -17.87 -31.47 27.00
N VAL A 396 -18.00 -31.15 25.71
CA VAL A 396 -17.37 -29.99 25.06
C VAL A 396 -18.45 -29.09 24.46
N LEU A 397 -18.42 -27.81 24.80
CA LEU A 397 -19.17 -26.77 24.08
C LEU A 397 -18.22 -26.09 23.09
N LEU A 398 -18.56 -26.09 21.80
CA LEU A 398 -17.79 -25.46 20.73
C LEU A 398 -18.48 -24.17 20.28
N ALA A 399 -17.69 -23.12 20.12
CA ALA A 399 -18.14 -21.84 19.54
C ALA A 399 -17.04 -21.25 18.66
N GLY A 400 -17.43 -20.71 17.51
CA GLY A 400 -16.50 -20.13 16.53
C GLY A 400 -16.41 -20.94 15.24
N ARG A 401 -15.47 -20.55 14.40
CA ARG A 401 -15.32 -21.02 13.02
C ARG A 401 -14.95 -22.51 13.00
N GLY A 402 -15.47 -23.25 12.03
CA GLY A 402 -15.11 -24.66 11.86
C GLY A 402 -15.64 -25.63 12.93
N SER A 403 -16.49 -25.16 13.85
CA SER A 403 -16.99 -25.95 14.99
C SER A 403 -17.65 -27.28 14.58
N GLY A 404 -18.28 -27.35 13.40
CA GLY A 404 -18.86 -28.58 12.85
C GLY A 404 -17.85 -29.69 12.64
N VAL A 405 -16.76 -29.38 11.90
CA VAL A 405 -15.68 -30.32 11.58
C VAL A 405 -14.94 -30.76 12.85
N VAL A 406 -14.65 -29.81 13.75
CA VAL A 406 -14.00 -30.11 15.03
C VAL A 406 -14.88 -31.02 15.89
N ALA A 407 -16.20 -30.79 15.92
CA ALA A 407 -17.12 -31.64 16.68
C ALA A 407 -17.18 -33.07 16.15
N GLU A 408 -17.16 -33.27 14.83
CA GLU A 408 -17.12 -34.60 14.20
C GLU A 408 -15.83 -35.35 14.56
N GLU A 409 -14.66 -34.73 14.35
CA GLU A 409 -13.37 -35.32 14.71
C GLU A 409 -13.26 -35.64 16.21
N LEU A 410 -13.81 -34.78 17.07
CA LEU A 410 -13.87 -35.00 18.52
C LEU A 410 -14.65 -36.26 18.87
N VAL A 411 -15.88 -36.40 18.39
CA VAL A 411 -16.71 -37.56 18.77
C VAL A 411 -16.17 -38.84 18.15
N GLU A 412 -15.58 -38.80 16.96
CA GLU A 412 -14.97 -39.98 16.31
C GLU A 412 -13.76 -40.49 17.08
N ARG A 413 -12.86 -39.60 17.53
CA ARG A 413 -11.62 -39.98 18.22
C ARG A 413 -11.79 -40.23 19.71
N ARG A 414 -12.78 -39.60 20.34
CA ARG A 414 -13.06 -39.70 21.78
C ARG A 414 -14.49 -40.23 22.01
N PRO A 415 -14.69 -41.56 22.10
CA PRO A 415 -16.00 -42.19 22.26
C PRO A 415 -16.79 -41.73 23.49
N GLU A 416 -16.08 -41.27 24.52
CA GLU A 416 -16.61 -40.75 25.78
C GLU A 416 -17.12 -39.31 25.69
N VAL A 417 -16.71 -38.54 24.67
CA VAL A 417 -17.04 -37.12 24.53
C VAL A 417 -18.41 -36.94 23.88
N THR A 418 -19.17 -35.99 24.41
CA THR A 418 -20.31 -35.36 23.77
C THR A 418 -19.97 -33.92 23.40
N ALA A 419 -20.39 -33.48 22.22
CA ALA A 419 -20.13 -32.14 21.70
C ALA A 419 -21.44 -31.36 21.57
N THR A 420 -21.43 -30.10 21.96
CA THR A 420 -22.50 -29.15 21.65
C THR A 420 -21.92 -28.00 20.84
N ILE A 421 -22.45 -27.77 19.63
CA ILE A 421 -22.12 -26.61 18.80
C ILE A 421 -23.07 -25.47 19.17
N LEU A 422 -22.51 -24.36 19.64
CA LEU A 422 -23.22 -23.12 19.93
C LEU A 422 -23.00 -22.12 18.78
N ALA A 423 -24.05 -21.83 18.03
CA ALA A 423 -24.00 -20.94 16.89
C ALA A 423 -25.36 -20.29 16.60
N MET A 424 -25.40 -19.33 15.67
CA MET A 424 -26.66 -18.67 15.29
C MET A 424 -27.60 -19.64 14.55
N PRO A 425 -28.94 -19.44 14.61
CA PRO A 425 -29.89 -20.37 13.97
C PRO A 425 -29.64 -20.59 12.47
N SER A 426 -29.28 -19.54 11.73
CA SER A 426 -28.96 -19.61 10.30
C SER A 426 -27.72 -20.46 10.05
N GLU A 427 -26.67 -20.26 10.84
CA GLU A 427 -25.41 -21.01 10.78
C GLU A 427 -25.61 -22.48 11.14
N LEU A 428 -26.36 -22.80 12.21
CA LEU A 428 -26.70 -24.18 12.54
C LEU A 428 -27.46 -24.88 11.41
N THR A 429 -28.35 -24.15 10.73
CA THR A 429 -29.08 -24.68 9.57
C THR A 429 -28.11 -24.96 8.41
N ALA A 430 -27.11 -24.10 8.19
CA ALA A 430 -26.08 -24.30 7.17
C ALA A 430 -25.16 -25.48 7.51
N LEU A 431 -24.69 -25.59 8.76
CA LEU A 431 -23.90 -26.72 9.24
C LEU A 431 -24.64 -28.05 9.10
N GLN A 432 -25.92 -28.11 9.47
CA GLN A 432 -26.75 -29.31 9.36
C GLN A 432 -26.99 -29.80 7.93
N ARG A 433 -26.82 -28.93 6.91
CA ARG A 433 -26.85 -29.35 5.50
C ARG A 433 -25.58 -30.08 5.08
N ARG A 434 -24.45 -29.81 5.75
CA ARG A 434 -23.12 -30.33 5.41
C ARG A 434 -22.76 -31.57 6.23
N HIS A 435 -23.21 -31.60 7.48
CA HIS A 435 -22.86 -32.64 8.45
C HIS A 435 -24.02 -33.60 8.69
N ALA A 436 -23.72 -34.90 8.74
CA ALA A 436 -24.72 -35.91 9.06
C ALA A 436 -25.12 -35.81 10.54
N PRO A 437 -26.39 -36.04 10.90
CA PRO A 437 -26.80 -36.02 12.29
C PRO A 437 -26.08 -37.12 13.08
N HIS A 438 -25.40 -36.74 14.17
CA HIS A 438 -24.69 -37.66 15.05
C HIS A 438 -25.28 -37.63 16.47
N PRO A 439 -25.54 -38.77 17.13
CA PRO A 439 -26.24 -38.81 18.42
C PRO A 439 -25.50 -38.13 19.58
N ARG A 440 -24.18 -37.91 19.44
CA ARG A 440 -23.34 -37.21 20.44
C ARG A 440 -23.02 -35.76 20.06
N ILE A 441 -23.54 -35.25 18.94
CA ILE A 441 -23.39 -33.85 18.53
C ILE A 441 -24.74 -33.15 18.67
N ARG A 442 -24.81 -32.19 19.58
CA ARG A 442 -25.98 -31.34 19.80
C ARG A 442 -25.77 -29.98 19.13
N HIS A 443 -26.84 -29.43 18.59
CA HIS A 443 -26.85 -28.10 17.97
C HIS A 443 -27.69 -27.18 18.85
N ARG A 444 -27.09 -26.09 19.34
CA ARG A 444 -27.75 -25.18 20.28
C ARG A 444 -27.74 -23.75 19.72
N PRO A 445 -28.91 -23.15 19.42
CA PRO A 445 -28.93 -21.76 18.97
C PRO A 445 -28.51 -20.83 20.09
N GLY A 446 -27.55 -19.94 19.81
CA GLY A 446 -27.07 -18.92 20.75
C GLY A 446 -25.70 -18.36 20.40
N SER A 447 -25.18 -17.52 21.30
CA SER A 447 -23.85 -16.90 21.21
C SER A 447 -23.29 -16.69 22.63
N LEU A 448 -21.97 -16.74 22.77
CA LEU A 448 -21.25 -16.43 24.02
C LEU A 448 -21.22 -14.93 24.36
N LEU A 449 -21.86 -14.07 23.56
CA LEU A 449 -22.21 -12.72 23.99
C LEU A 449 -23.37 -12.72 24.99
N GLY A 450 -24.20 -13.78 24.99
CA GLY A 450 -25.24 -14.02 25.99
C GLY A 450 -24.78 -14.92 27.14
N ALA A 451 -25.68 -15.13 28.11
CA ALA A 451 -25.42 -16.07 29.21
C ALA A 451 -25.19 -17.51 28.71
N PRO A 452 -24.41 -18.35 29.43
CA PRO A 452 -24.07 -19.69 28.98
C PRO A 452 -25.34 -20.53 28.81
N ALA A 453 -25.49 -21.14 27.64
CA ALA A 453 -26.71 -21.89 27.29
C ALA A 453 -26.81 -23.23 28.05
N GLU A 454 -25.67 -23.79 28.45
CA GLU A 454 -25.50 -25.00 29.28
C GLU A 454 -24.08 -25.03 29.83
N THR A 455 -23.80 -25.95 30.76
CA THR A 455 -22.46 -26.17 31.31
C THR A 455 -21.75 -27.33 30.63
N ALA A 456 -20.42 -27.25 30.51
CA ALA A 456 -19.56 -28.26 29.90
C ALA A 456 -18.23 -28.43 30.65
N ASP A 457 -17.55 -29.56 30.47
CA ASP A 457 -16.21 -29.79 31.05
C ASP A 457 -15.12 -28.99 30.32
N ALA A 458 -15.35 -28.69 29.04
CA ALA A 458 -14.54 -27.74 28.28
C ALA A 458 -15.41 -26.83 27.40
N VAL A 459 -15.04 -25.56 27.31
CA VAL A 459 -15.55 -24.65 26.27
C VAL A 459 -14.39 -24.38 25.30
N LEU A 460 -14.53 -24.81 24.05
CA LEU A 460 -13.52 -24.65 23.00
C LEU A 460 -13.94 -23.52 22.05
N LEU A 461 -13.13 -22.46 22.03
CA LEU A 461 -13.25 -21.33 21.13
C LEU A 461 -12.32 -21.54 19.93
N THR A 462 -12.87 -21.62 18.72
CA THR A 462 -12.09 -21.84 17.48
C THR A 462 -12.13 -20.60 16.61
N ASP A 463 -10.98 -19.92 16.48
CA ASP A 463 -10.78 -18.71 15.67
C ASP A 463 -11.93 -17.67 15.84
N LEU A 464 -12.36 -17.50 17.10
CA LEU A 464 -13.50 -16.65 17.46
C LEU A 464 -13.06 -15.25 17.86
N LEU A 465 -11.93 -15.13 18.58
CA LEU A 465 -11.52 -13.88 19.22
C LEU A 465 -11.04 -12.84 18.21
N THR A 466 -10.47 -13.25 17.09
CA THR A 466 -9.99 -12.38 16.00
C THR A 466 -11.12 -11.50 15.47
N GLY A 467 -12.32 -12.06 15.35
CA GLY A 467 -13.51 -11.35 14.86
C GLY A 467 -14.16 -10.41 15.88
N LEU A 468 -13.65 -10.32 17.11
CA LEU A 468 -14.27 -9.56 18.20
C LEU A 468 -13.38 -8.40 18.64
N ALA A 469 -14.00 -7.24 18.91
CA ALA A 469 -13.34 -6.17 19.64
C ALA A 469 -12.95 -6.64 21.06
N ASP A 470 -11.93 -6.03 21.66
CA ASP A 470 -11.37 -6.49 22.93
C ASP A 470 -12.39 -6.63 24.07
N GLU A 471 -13.32 -5.67 24.18
CA GLU A 471 -14.37 -5.69 25.20
C GLU A 471 -15.28 -6.93 25.05
N ASP A 472 -15.63 -7.26 23.80
CA ASP A 472 -16.45 -8.43 23.46
C ASP A 472 -15.65 -9.73 23.61
N ALA A 473 -14.38 -9.75 23.23
CA ALA A 473 -13.49 -10.91 23.40
C ALA A 473 -13.32 -11.27 24.89
N VAL A 474 -13.07 -10.26 25.75
CA VAL A 474 -13.01 -10.42 27.21
C VAL A 474 -14.34 -10.94 27.75
N HIS A 475 -15.47 -10.40 27.27
CA HIS A 475 -16.80 -10.85 27.70
C HIS A 475 -17.08 -12.30 27.29
N VAL A 476 -16.75 -12.69 26.07
CA VAL A 476 -16.88 -14.07 25.56
C VAL A 476 -16.03 -15.03 26.40
N LEU A 477 -14.78 -14.68 26.74
CA LEU A 477 -13.93 -15.48 27.62
C LEU A 477 -14.56 -15.65 29.02
N ARG A 478 -15.16 -14.60 29.59
CA ARG A 478 -15.90 -14.68 30.86
C ARG A 478 -17.11 -15.60 30.77
N GLN A 479 -17.90 -15.51 29.69
CA GLN A 479 -19.06 -16.38 29.50
C GLN A 479 -18.64 -17.84 29.30
N ALA A 480 -17.55 -18.08 28.55
CA ALA A 480 -16.96 -19.40 28.41
C ALA A 480 -16.57 -19.98 29.78
N ALA A 481 -15.93 -19.18 30.63
CA ALA A 481 -15.56 -19.58 31.98
C ALA A 481 -16.76 -19.85 32.89
N ALA A 482 -17.81 -19.01 32.81
CA ALA A 482 -19.05 -19.17 33.58
C ALA A 482 -19.86 -20.41 33.16
N GLY A 483 -19.66 -20.90 31.94
CA GLY A 483 -20.26 -22.13 31.41
C GLY A 483 -19.51 -23.41 31.77
N LEU A 484 -18.54 -23.38 32.68
CA LEU A 484 -17.77 -24.58 33.04
C LEU A 484 -18.42 -25.38 34.17
N ASN A 485 -18.35 -26.70 34.04
CA ASN A 485 -18.51 -27.62 35.16
C ASN A 485 -17.33 -27.45 36.16
N PRO A 486 -17.46 -27.93 37.41
CA PRO A 486 -16.33 -27.96 38.34
C PRO A 486 -15.10 -28.67 37.75
N ASN A 487 -13.92 -28.04 37.83
CA ASN A 487 -12.66 -28.46 37.19
C ASN A 487 -12.65 -28.41 35.65
N GLY A 488 -13.62 -27.71 35.05
CA GLY A 488 -13.63 -27.43 33.63
C GLY A 488 -12.56 -26.42 33.22
N ARG A 489 -12.34 -26.28 31.92
CA ARG A 489 -11.35 -25.35 31.34
C ARG A 489 -11.85 -24.69 30.06
N VAL A 490 -11.41 -23.46 29.81
CA VAL A 490 -11.61 -22.81 28.50
C VAL A 490 -10.43 -23.18 27.61
N LEU A 491 -10.70 -23.61 26.39
CA LEU A 491 -9.70 -23.87 25.37
C LEU A 491 -9.84 -22.80 24.29
N VAL A 492 -8.73 -22.14 23.93
CA VAL A 492 -8.71 -21.13 22.88
C VAL A 492 -7.75 -21.59 21.79
N PHE A 493 -8.31 -21.81 20.60
CA PHE A 493 -7.57 -22.12 19.38
C PHE A 493 -7.69 -20.96 18.41
N GLY A 494 -6.58 -20.52 17.83
CA GLY A 494 -6.52 -19.44 16.85
C GLY A 494 -5.12 -18.86 16.78
N ASP A 495 -4.94 -17.88 15.90
CA ASP A 495 -3.64 -17.26 15.69
C ASP A 495 -3.23 -16.33 16.84
N ILE A 496 -1.92 -16.35 17.11
CA ILE A 496 -1.24 -15.34 17.92
C ILE A 496 -0.19 -14.74 17.02
N LEU A 497 -0.28 -13.44 16.78
CA LEU A 497 0.64 -12.72 15.92
C LEU A 497 2.05 -12.77 16.51
N ASP A 498 3.01 -13.21 15.71
CA ASP A 498 4.44 -13.05 16.00
C ASP A 498 5.01 -12.00 15.05
N PRO A 499 5.22 -10.76 15.51
CA PRO A 499 5.74 -9.70 14.65
C PRO A 499 7.12 -10.00 14.02
N ALA A 500 7.87 -10.97 14.54
CA ALA A 500 9.16 -11.37 13.99
C ALA A 500 9.03 -12.30 12.77
N GLU A 501 7.93 -13.06 12.67
CA GLU A 501 7.69 -14.03 11.60
C GLU A 501 6.54 -13.62 10.66
N ALA A 502 5.73 -12.62 11.06
CA ALA A 502 4.57 -12.15 10.31
C ALA A 502 4.96 -11.54 8.95
N ASP A 503 4.20 -11.89 7.92
CA ASP A 503 4.34 -11.37 6.56
C ASP A 503 3.26 -10.32 6.20
N GLU A 504 3.25 -9.87 4.95
CA GLU A 504 2.28 -8.87 4.47
C GLU A 504 0.82 -9.34 4.60
N HIS A 505 0.55 -10.64 4.41
CA HIS A 505 -0.80 -11.20 4.47
C HIS A 505 -1.32 -11.23 5.90
N ASP A 506 -0.48 -11.54 6.90
CA ASP A 506 -0.87 -11.48 8.31
C ASP A 506 -1.33 -10.06 8.71
N TYR A 507 -0.59 -9.03 8.29
CA TYR A 507 -0.96 -7.64 8.57
C TYR A 507 -2.16 -7.16 7.74
N GLU A 508 -2.38 -7.70 6.54
CA GLU A 508 -3.59 -7.46 5.76
C GLU A 508 -4.82 -8.00 6.48
N ASP A 509 -4.77 -9.25 6.94
CA ASP A 509 -5.87 -9.90 7.66
C ASP A 509 -6.18 -9.20 8.99
N ASP A 510 -5.15 -8.76 9.73
CA ASP A 510 -5.32 -7.94 10.93
C ASP A 510 -6.06 -6.63 10.62
N LEU A 511 -5.61 -5.88 9.62
CA LEU A 511 -6.25 -4.63 9.20
C LEU A 511 -7.69 -4.84 8.73
N LEU A 512 -7.97 -5.93 8.03
CA LEU A 512 -9.33 -6.27 7.59
C LEU A 512 -10.23 -6.62 8.78
N ALA A 513 -9.75 -7.44 9.73
CA ALA A 513 -10.48 -7.76 10.95
C ALA A 513 -10.78 -6.50 11.76
N PHE A 514 -9.78 -5.64 11.95
CA PHE A 514 -9.94 -4.33 12.59
C PHE A 514 -10.96 -3.45 11.88
N ALA A 515 -10.85 -3.31 10.55
CA ALA A 515 -11.75 -2.49 9.76
C ALA A 515 -13.22 -2.96 9.85
N LEU A 516 -13.45 -4.26 9.89
CA LEU A 516 -14.78 -4.87 9.86
C LEU A 516 -15.46 -4.90 11.22
N THR A 517 -14.72 -5.25 12.29
CA THR A 517 -15.33 -5.49 13.62
C THR A 517 -14.70 -4.68 14.75
N GLY A 518 -13.55 -4.03 14.52
CA GLY A 518 -12.72 -3.46 15.58
C GLY A 518 -11.94 -4.50 16.39
N GLY A 519 -11.95 -5.77 15.95
CA GLY A 519 -11.07 -6.83 16.42
C GLY A 519 -9.71 -6.81 15.70
N GLY A 520 -9.08 -7.97 15.60
CA GLY A 520 -7.74 -8.09 15.02
C GLY A 520 -7.01 -9.33 15.49
N LEU A 521 -5.90 -9.62 14.81
CA LEU A 521 -4.87 -10.52 15.32
C LEU A 521 -4.26 -9.87 16.57
N ARG A 522 -3.76 -10.71 17.48
CA ARG A 522 -3.20 -10.24 18.76
C ARG A 522 -1.88 -10.92 19.01
N ASP A 523 -0.91 -10.16 19.46
CA ASP A 523 0.35 -10.73 19.92
C ASP A 523 0.17 -11.44 21.28
N GLN A 524 1.28 -11.96 21.82
CA GLN A 524 1.26 -12.68 23.08
C GLN A 524 0.84 -11.81 24.28
N ASP A 525 1.23 -10.53 24.30
CA ASP A 525 0.96 -9.62 25.41
C ASP A 525 -0.50 -9.14 25.36
N GLU A 526 -1.00 -8.81 24.18
CA GLU A 526 -2.40 -8.44 23.93
C GLU A 526 -3.34 -9.62 24.24
N THR A 527 -3.00 -10.82 23.78
CA THR A 527 -3.72 -12.05 24.13
C THR A 527 -3.73 -12.27 25.65
N GLY A 528 -2.59 -12.08 26.30
CA GLY A 528 -2.46 -12.14 27.76
C GLY A 528 -3.35 -11.13 28.49
N ALA A 529 -3.46 -9.91 27.96
CA ALA A 529 -4.32 -8.86 28.50
C ALA A 529 -5.81 -9.21 28.41
N LEU A 530 -6.26 -9.83 27.30
CA LEU A 530 -7.64 -10.33 27.19
C LEU A 530 -7.93 -11.41 28.23
N ILE A 531 -7.03 -12.38 28.36
CA ILE A 531 -7.16 -13.51 29.30
C ILE A 531 -7.23 -12.96 30.75
N ALA A 532 -6.32 -12.07 31.12
CA ALA A 532 -6.29 -11.45 32.44
C ALA A 532 -7.54 -10.58 32.68
N GLY A 533 -7.98 -9.80 31.68
CA GLY A 533 -9.20 -9.01 31.71
C GLY A 533 -10.45 -9.87 31.97
N ALA A 534 -10.46 -11.11 31.48
CA ALA A 534 -11.53 -12.08 31.73
C ALA A 534 -11.47 -12.75 33.11
N GLY A 535 -10.46 -12.45 33.94
CA GLY A 535 -10.25 -13.15 35.21
C GLY A 535 -9.78 -14.60 35.02
N LEU A 536 -9.12 -14.88 33.90
CA LEU A 536 -8.55 -16.17 33.56
C LEU A 536 -7.02 -16.12 33.65
N ARG A 537 -6.39 -17.29 33.69
CA ARG A 537 -4.95 -17.48 33.54
C ARG A 537 -4.67 -18.65 32.62
N GLU A 538 -3.59 -18.56 31.85
CA GLU A 538 -3.07 -19.70 31.09
C GLU A 538 -2.55 -20.77 32.05
N VAL A 539 -3.02 -22.00 31.89
CA VAL A 539 -2.61 -23.17 32.67
C VAL A 539 -1.91 -24.24 31.84
N GLY A 540 -1.96 -24.10 30.51
CA GLY A 540 -1.24 -24.95 29.58
C GLY A 540 -1.31 -24.38 28.17
N ARG A 541 -0.36 -24.80 27.35
CA ARG A 541 -0.25 -24.45 25.93
C ARG A 541 0.24 -25.65 25.16
N SER A 542 -0.35 -25.90 24.00
CA SER A 542 0.11 -26.91 23.06
C SER A 542 0.11 -26.35 21.66
N THR A 543 1.00 -26.86 20.82
CA THR A 543 1.07 -26.53 19.39
C THR A 543 0.25 -27.54 18.60
N ILE A 544 -0.58 -27.05 17.70
CA ILE A 544 -1.45 -27.84 16.82
C ILE A 544 -0.95 -27.69 15.38
N SER A 545 -0.72 -28.83 14.72
CA SER A 545 -0.36 -28.90 13.29
C SER A 545 0.80 -27.93 12.93
N TRP A 546 0.55 -26.99 12.02
CA TRP A 546 1.50 -26.02 11.45
C TRP A 546 2.01 -24.91 12.39
N GLY A 547 1.83 -25.04 13.70
CA GLY A 547 2.36 -24.06 14.67
C GLY A 547 1.31 -23.34 15.50
N TYR A 548 0.02 -23.50 15.17
CA TYR A 548 -1.08 -22.81 15.82
C TYR A 548 -1.17 -23.14 17.32
N PRO A 549 -1.34 -22.14 18.20
CA PRO A 549 -1.48 -22.37 19.63
C PRO A 549 -2.89 -22.86 19.99
N LEU A 550 -2.93 -23.83 20.90
CA LEU A 550 -4.11 -24.18 21.68
C LEU A 550 -3.82 -23.86 23.15
N LEU A 551 -4.45 -22.81 23.65
CA LEU A 551 -4.32 -22.35 25.03
C LEU A 551 -5.35 -23.04 25.91
N ALA A 552 -4.92 -23.55 27.06
CA ALA A 552 -5.79 -24.01 28.12
C ALA A 552 -5.83 -22.96 29.23
N LEU A 553 -7.03 -22.48 29.55
CA LEU A 553 -7.26 -21.41 30.52
C LEU A 553 -8.13 -21.90 31.68
N ALA A 554 -7.83 -21.39 32.86
CA ALA A 554 -8.64 -21.61 34.07
C ALA A 554 -8.95 -20.27 34.75
N PRO A 555 -10.07 -20.17 35.49
CA PRO A 555 -10.31 -19.04 36.37
C PRO A 555 -9.14 -18.80 37.31
N VAL A 556 -8.82 -17.52 37.55
CA VAL A 556 -7.95 -17.15 38.66
C VAL A 556 -8.76 -17.41 39.94
N ASP A 557 -8.37 -18.42 40.72
CA ASP A 557 -9.02 -18.71 42.01
C ASP A 557 -9.13 -17.42 42.83
N GLY A 558 -10.35 -17.07 43.26
CA GLY A 558 -10.66 -15.87 44.04
C GLY A 558 -10.21 -15.93 45.48
#